data_AF-A0A7T0M4R6-F1
#
_entry.id   AF-A0A7T0M4R6-F1
#
_cell.length_a   1.000
_cell.length_b   1.000
_cell.length_c   1.000
_cell.angle_alpha   90.00
_cell.angle_beta   90.00
_cell.angle_gamma   90.00
#
_symmetry.space_group_name_H-M   'P 1'
#
loop_
_entity.id
_entity.type
_entity.pdbx_description
1 polymer ?
#
loop_
_entity_poly.entity_id
_entity_poly.type
_entity_poly.pdbx_seq_one_letter_code
_entity_poly.pdbx_strand_id
1 'polypeptide(L)'
;MMIWYGLIYYVVFNFLIITFLMYIFKLQNFFHNLTSTLINPISNFFLTFILFISLLVSLIINNLHIIPNHLNLGSLPILPSYNYYNMTSKFYYNFDSYLNLLQVYYYPYIYIFLIVTSLSIIYTLTYSYNELQTFMAYLMLIFFAGLILFFTNSLVLFFFAYEALLVPSFFILYKFAKTRRCVEAAYLMFFWTQFGALFLIILFLYLFLVTGSTLFSAVENFYYSPFEINFFFITLILGFGVKLPIWPFYGWLPKAHVEASTNFSIFLSGVLVKFAFFGLFKILLLFSLEPSCIYVYPFLFIGIADSVLKLFYQIDLKKLVAYSTVVEMHWLTICIISGQSNLLLSGFCMLISHALLSSNSFLLVDAVARRFKTRLITEISGINFLTPKLFLVILLNLLIFLGFPGTLFFIAEFLFFSFMFDLFPLLAFLLMVLLYLLAPTFFFKSWMNAIFGNSNFLLNKLPMDLTSREFLVFMFIIYLMFAFAFSWQSFLF
;
A
#
# COMPACT_ATOMS: atom_id res chain seq x y z
N MET A 1 1.97 -31.20 0.91
CA MET A 1 1.92 -30.91 2.36
C MET A 1 2.02 -29.40 2.64
N MET A 2 3.05 -28.65 2.19
CA MET A 2 3.17 -27.20 2.50
C MET A 2 2.11 -26.27 1.88
N ILE A 3 1.62 -26.56 0.66
CA ILE A 3 0.49 -25.83 0.02
C ILE A 3 -0.79 -25.90 0.86
N TRP A 4 -1.00 -27.01 1.57
CA TRP A 4 -2.14 -27.17 2.47
C TRP A 4 -2.04 -26.25 3.68
N TYR A 5 -0.83 -26.00 4.20
CA TYR A 5 -0.65 -25.03 5.28
C TYR A 5 -0.93 -23.61 4.79
N GLY A 6 -0.47 -23.21 3.60
CA GLY A 6 -0.80 -21.91 2.99
C GLY A 6 -2.31 -21.71 2.80
N LEU A 7 -3.02 -22.75 2.33
CA LEU A 7 -4.49 -22.75 2.21
C LEU A 7 -5.20 -22.72 3.58
N ILE A 8 -4.71 -23.47 4.57
CA ILE A 8 -5.27 -23.44 5.93
C ILE A 8 -5.07 -22.06 6.54
N TYR A 9 -3.88 -21.48 6.42
CA TYR A 9 -3.63 -20.11 6.85
C TYR A 9 -4.51 -19.13 6.10
N TYR A 10 -4.67 -19.24 4.77
CA TYR A 10 -5.58 -18.41 3.98
C TYR A 10 -7.05 -18.51 4.43
N VAL A 11 -7.53 -19.71 4.73
CA VAL A 11 -8.90 -19.94 5.23
C VAL A 11 -9.07 -19.41 6.64
N VAL A 12 -8.12 -19.67 7.54
CA VAL A 12 -8.11 -19.14 8.92
C VAL A 12 -8.01 -17.62 8.92
N PHE A 13 -7.21 -17.08 8.01
CA PHE A 13 -7.00 -15.66 7.83
C PHE A 13 -8.28 -14.96 7.34
N ASN A 14 -8.90 -15.48 6.28
CA ASN A 14 -10.19 -14.97 5.80
C ASN A 14 -11.29 -15.16 6.84
N PHE A 15 -11.28 -16.28 7.57
CA PHE A 15 -12.19 -16.50 8.68
C PHE A 15 -11.96 -15.48 9.80
N LEU A 16 -10.73 -15.11 10.12
CA LEU A 16 -10.41 -14.06 11.09
C LEU A 16 -10.85 -12.67 10.62
N ILE A 17 -10.65 -12.32 9.35
CA ILE A 17 -11.19 -11.08 8.77
C ILE A 17 -12.72 -11.09 8.83
N ILE A 18 -13.36 -12.16 8.38
CA ILE A 18 -14.82 -12.27 8.32
C ILE A 18 -15.39 -12.24 9.73
N THR A 19 -14.79 -12.96 10.69
CA THR A 19 -15.22 -12.93 12.11
C THR A 19 -14.97 -11.58 12.75
N PHE A 20 -13.86 -10.89 12.45
CA PHE A 20 -13.61 -9.53 12.91
C PHE A 20 -14.63 -8.54 12.35
N LEU A 21 -14.90 -8.60 11.04
CA LEU A 21 -15.96 -7.84 10.38
C LEU A 21 -17.35 -8.16 10.96
N MET A 22 -17.65 -9.44 11.22
CA MET A 22 -18.90 -9.88 11.83
C MET A 22 -19.03 -9.47 13.31
N TYR A 23 -17.91 -9.38 14.04
CA TYR A 23 -17.87 -8.89 15.41
C TYR A 23 -18.09 -7.37 15.46
N ILE A 24 -17.54 -6.63 14.49
CA ILE A 24 -17.85 -5.23 14.23
C ILE A 24 -19.35 -5.07 13.89
N PHE A 25 -19.94 -5.98 13.11
CA PHE A 25 -21.39 -6.01 12.84
C PHE A 25 -22.23 -6.28 14.10
N LYS A 26 -21.79 -7.15 15.02
CA LYS A 26 -22.47 -7.34 16.31
C LYS A 26 -22.42 -6.09 17.18
N LEU A 27 -21.32 -5.35 17.16
CA LEU A 27 -21.21 -4.03 17.80
C LEU A 27 -22.14 -3.01 17.12
N GLN A 28 -22.32 -3.07 15.81
CA GLN A 28 -23.27 -2.23 15.06
C GLN A 28 -24.74 -2.59 15.36
N ASN A 29 -25.06 -3.88 15.54
CA ASN A 29 -26.38 -4.33 15.97
C ASN A 29 -26.70 -3.89 17.42
N PHE A 30 -25.69 -3.70 18.28
CA PHE A 30 -25.89 -3.09 19.59
C PHE A 30 -26.32 -1.60 19.48
N PHE A 31 -25.90 -0.90 18.41
CA PHE A 31 -26.36 0.46 18.08
C PHE A 31 -27.67 0.49 17.26
N HIS A 32 -28.20 -0.66 16.83
CA HIS A 32 -29.45 -0.78 16.08
C HIS A 32 -30.66 -0.22 16.84
N ASN A 33 -30.56 -0.16 18.17
CA ASN A 33 -31.60 0.41 19.02
C ASN A 33 -31.66 1.95 19.04
N LEU A 34 -30.76 2.68 18.34
CA LEU A 34 -30.64 4.13 18.55
C LEU A 34 -30.84 5.07 17.35
N THR A 35 -30.89 4.68 16.06
CA THR A 35 -31.39 5.59 14.98
C THR A 35 -31.56 4.86 13.63
N SER A 36 -32.78 4.85 13.08
CA SER A 36 -33.21 3.98 11.97
C SER A 36 -33.12 4.57 10.54
N THR A 37 -32.67 5.81 10.34
CA THR A 37 -32.86 6.50 9.05
C THR A 37 -31.61 6.66 8.16
N LEU A 38 -30.41 6.34 8.65
CA LEU A 38 -29.13 6.49 7.91
C LEU A 38 -28.39 5.17 7.63
N ILE A 39 -29.01 4.02 7.95
CA ILE A 39 -28.37 2.70 7.97
C ILE A 39 -28.31 2.04 6.58
N ASN A 40 -29.28 2.31 5.70
CA ASN A 40 -29.39 1.62 4.40
C ASN A 40 -28.19 1.77 3.44
N PRO A 41 -27.49 2.91 3.31
CA PRO A 41 -26.36 3.00 2.37
C PRO A 41 -25.10 2.32 2.92
N ILE A 42 -24.91 2.33 4.24
CA ILE A 42 -23.74 1.72 4.90
C ILE A 42 -23.90 0.19 4.91
N SER A 43 -25.08 -0.33 5.28
CA SER A 43 -25.34 -1.76 5.22
C SER A 43 -25.26 -2.29 3.79
N ASN A 44 -25.81 -1.57 2.81
CA ASN A 44 -25.70 -1.93 1.39
C ASN A 44 -24.27 -1.85 0.85
N PHE A 45 -23.47 -0.89 1.31
CA PHE A 45 -22.04 -0.83 0.98
C PHE A 45 -21.30 -2.05 1.52
N PHE A 46 -21.49 -2.40 2.79
CA PHE A 46 -20.80 -3.55 3.35
C PHE A 46 -21.30 -4.87 2.75
N LEU A 47 -22.60 -4.99 2.46
CA LEU A 47 -23.15 -6.13 1.71
C LEU A 47 -22.58 -6.22 0.30
N THR A 48 -22.50 -5.11 -0.44
CA THR A 48 -21.87 -5.11 -1.77
C THR A 48 -20.38 -5.40 -1.69
N PHE A 49 -19.67 -4.87 -0.71
CA PHE A 49 -18.25 -5.15 -0.48
C PHE A 49 -18.01 -6.62 -0.09
N ILE A 50 -18.84 -7.20 0.78
CA ILE A 50 -18.77 -8.61 1.17
C ILE A 50 -19.18 -9.53 0.02
N LEU A 51 -20.27 -9.24 -0.70
CA LEU A 51 -20.69 -9.98 -1.89
C LEU A 51 -19.60 -9.89 -2.97
N PHE A 52 -18.94 -8.75 -3.10
CA PHE A 52 -17.86 -8.56 -4.04
C PHE A 52 -16.58 -9.29 -3.62
N ILE A 53 -16.21 -9.29 -2.33
CA ILE A 53 -15.14 -10.14 -1.79
C ILE A 53 -15.48 -11.61 -2.03
N SER A 54 -16.73 -12.03 -1.82
CA SER A 54 -17.16 -13.41 -2.07
C SER A 54 -17.07 -13.77 -3.56
N LEU A 55 -17.36 -12.82 -4.45
CA LEU A 55 -17.18 -12.96 -5.89
C LEU A 55 -15.71 -13.04 -6.27
N LEU A 56 -14.84 -12.19 -5.71
CA LEU A 56 -13.40 -12.27 -5.90
C LEU A 56 -12.83 -13.60 -5.40
N VAL A 57 -13.21 -14.03 -4.20
CA VAL A 57 -12.84 -15.33 -3.66
C VAL A 57 -13.35 -16.45 -4.56
N SER A 58 -14.57 -16.36 -5.10
CA SER A 58 -15.10 -17.35 -6.04
C SER A 58 -14.37 -17.35 -7.39
N LEU A 59 -13.93 -16.20 -7.90
CA LEU A 59 -13.16 -16.07 -9.13
C LEU A 59 -11.73 -16.60 -8.94
N ILE A 60 -11.14 -16.37 -7.76
CA ILE A 60 -9.85 -16.91 -7.37
C ILE A 60 -9.93 -18.43 -7.22
N ILE A 61 -10.97 -18.97 -6.55
CA ILE A 61 -11.21 -20.41 -6.42
C ILE A 61 -11.45 -21.05 -7.79
N ASN A 62 -12.22 -20.40 -8.67
CA ASN A 62 -12.47 -20.90 -10.03
C ASN A 62 -11.20 -20.90 -10.90
N ASN A 63 -10.31 -19.91 -10.74
CA ASN A 63 -9.00 -19.91 -11.42
C ASN A 63 -8.02 -20.93 -10.83
N LEU A 64 -8.19 -21.32 -9.55
CA LEU A 64 -7.39 -22.36 -8.88
C LEU A 64 -7.90 -23.79 -9.16
N HIS A 65 -9.12 -23.97 -9.69
CA HIS A 65 -9.67 -25.27 -10.10
C HIS A 65 -9.06 -25.85 -11.40
N ILE A 66 -7.79 -25.54 -11.68
CA ILE A 66 -6.95 -26.22 -12.67
C ILE A 66 -6.04 -27.21 -11.92
N ILE A 67 -6.64 -28.16 -11.18
CA ILE A 67 -5.96 -29.35 -10.61
C ILE A 67 -6.98 -30.50 -10.70
N PRO A 68 -6.60 -31.70 -11.18
CA PRO A 68 -7.51 -32.63 -11.84
C PRO A 68 -8.53 -33.26 -10.89
N ASN A 69 -9.76 -33.40 -11.39
CA ASN A 69 -10.85 -34.13 -10.77
C ASN A 69 -10.48 -35.58 -10.47
N HIS A 70 -9.98 -35.86 -9.27
CA HIS A 70 -9.94 -37.21 -8.71
C HIS A 70 -10.44 -37.22 -7.27
N LEU A 71 -11.67 -36.73 -7.05
CA LEU A 71 -12.46 -37.13 -5.88
C LEU A 71 -13.92 -37.28 -6.31
N ASN A 72 -14.28 -38.52 -6.67
CA ASN A 72 -15.66 -38.98 -6.74
C ASN A 72 -16.30 -38.83 -5.36
N LEU A 73 -17.12 -37.79 -5.17
CA LEU A 73 -18.15 -37.77 -4.14
C LEU A 73 -19.50 -37.70 -4.85
N GLY A 74 -20.20 -38.83 -4.78
CA GLY A 74 -21.47 -39.05 -5.45
C GLY A 74 -22.61 -38.19 -4.91
N SER A 75 -23.57 -37.99 -5.81
CA SER A 75 -24.99 -37.73 -5.57
C SER A 75 -25.37 -36.50 -4.75
N LEU A 76 -25.77 -35.42 -5.44
CA LEU A 76 -26.97 -34.64 -5.14
C LEU A 76 -27.47 -33.94 -6.45
N PRO A 77 -28.78 -33.88 -6.74
CA PRO A 77 -29.28 -33.68 -8.10
C PRO A 77 -29.70 -32.23 -8.42
N ILE A 78 -29.36 -31.81 -9.64
CA ILE A 78 -30.17 -31.05 -10.62
C ILE A 78 -30.55 -29.59 -10.28
N LEU A 79 -29.87 -28.65 -10.97
CA LEU A 79 -30.48 -27.50 -11.65
C LEU A 79 -29.77 -27.30 -13.02
N PRO A 80 -30.50 -26.93 -14.09
CA PRO A 80 -30.14 -27.28 -15.46
C PRO A 80 -28.99 -26.43 -16.03
N SER A 81 -28.06 -27.15 -16.66
CA SER A 81 -26.91 -26.69 -17.43
C SER A 81 -27.31 -25.86 -18.66
N TYR A 82 -26.93 -24.59 -18.70
CA TYR A 82 -26.77 -23.88 -19.97
C TYR A 82 -25.37 -24.17 -20.52
N ASN A 83 -25.34 -24.91 -21.61
CA ASN A 83 -24.15 -25.30 -22.36
C ASN A 83 -23.45 -24.08 -22.97
N TYR A 84 -22.26 -23.76 -22.46
CA TYR A 84 -21.19 -23.07 -23.19
C TYR A 84 -19.90 -23.90 -23.07
N TYR A 85 -19.90 -25.12 -23.63
CA TYR A 85 -18.67 -25.91 -23.81
C TYR A 85 -18.64 -26.49 -25.21
N ASN A 86 -17.91 -25.81 -26.08
CA ASN A 86 -17.18 -26.40 -27.19
C ASN A 86 -16.06 -25.44 -27.63
N MET A 87 -15.01 -25.36 -26.82
CA MET A 87 -13.67 -24.96 -27.27
C MET A 87 -12.65 -25.78 -26.48
N THR A 88 -12.68 -27.10 -26.70
CA THR A 88 -11.58 -28.01 -26.41
C THR A 88 -10.46 -27.78 -27.43
N SER A 89 -9.73 -26.67 -27.30
CA SER A 89 -8.40 -26.55 -27.89
C SER A 89 -7.37 -26.66 -26.78
N LYS A 90 -6.54 -27.70 -26.92
CA LYS A 90 -5.42 -28.12 -26.08
C LYS A 90 -4.61 -26.94 -25.51
N PHE A 91 -4.89 -26.56 -24.27
CA PHE A 91 -3.92 -25.87 -23.42
C PHE A 91 -3.20 -26.91 -22.55
N TYR A 92 -2.31 -27.68 -23.18
CA TYR A 92 -1.21 -28.29 -22.45
C TYR A 92 -0.22 -27.17 -22.16
N TYR A 93 -0.43 -26.43 -21.08
CA TYR A 93 0.63 -25.61 -20.51
C TYR A 93 1.64 -26.57 -19.88
N ASN A 94 2.81 -26.69 -20.51
CA ASN A 94 3.96 -27.33 -19.91
C ASN A 94 4.25 -26.64 -18.58
N PHE A 95 4.22 -27.41 -17.49
CA PHE A 95 4.65 -27.04 -16.15
C PHE A 95 6.18 -26.99 -16.08
N ASP A 96 6.83 -26.23 -16.96
CA ASP A 96 8.29 -26.11 -16.97
C ASP A 96 8.75 -24.77 -16.38
N SER A 97 9.12 -24.82 -15.10
CA SER A 97 10.22 -24.05 -14.48
C SER A 97 10.18 -22.51 -14.40
N TYR A 98 9.09 -21.85 -14.79
CA TYR A 98 8.79 -20.47 -14.37
C TYR A 98 7.40 -20.47 -13.72
N LEU A 99 7.32 -20.89 -12.46
CA LEU A 99 6.17 -20.55 -11.62
C LEU A 99 5.97 -19.04 -11.77
N ASN A 100 4.87 -18.61 -12.41
CA ASN A 100 4.55 -17.24 -12.76
C ASN A 100 4.82 -16.31 -11.56
N LEU A 101 6.01 -15.70 -11.51
CA LEU A 101 6.41 -14.74 -10.47
C LEU A 101 5.30 -13.68 -10.28
N LEU A 102 4.74 -13.21 -11.40
CA LEU A 102 3.55 -12.37 -11.43
C LEU A 102 2.39 -12.89 -10.55
N GLN A 103 1.98 -14.15 -10.68
CA GLN A 103 0.87 -14.72 -9.92
C GLN A 103 1.19 -14.80 -8.42
N VAL A 104 2.42 -15.16 -8.04
CA VAL A 104 2.86 -15.15 -6.63
C VAL A 104 2.77 -13.75 -6.02
N TYR A 105 3.02 -12.71 -6.81
CA TYR A 105 3.03 -11.32 -6.35
C TYR A 105 1.67 -10.60 -6.44
N TYR A 106 0.74 -11.05 -7.29
CA TYR A 106 -0.61 -10.49 -7.40
C TYR A 106 -1.44 -10.68 -6.13
N TYR A 107 -1.45 -11.90 -5.57
CA TYR A 107 -2.36 -12.25 -4.47
C TYR A 107 -2.05 -11.51 -3.15
N PRO A 108 -0.79 -11.44 -2.68
CA PRO A 108 -0.45 -10.67 -1.48
C PRO A 108 -0.78 -9.19 -1.64
N TYR A 109 -0.56 -8.64 -2.84
CA TYR A 109 -0.85 -7.25 -3.11
C TYR A 109 -2.36 -6.95 -3.01
N ILE A 110 -3.20 -7.74 -3.68
CA ILE A 110 -4.67 -7.59 -3.61
C ILE A 110 -5.14 -7.69 -2.15
N TYR A 111 -4.51 -8.58 -1.40
CA TYR A 111 -4.81 -8.78 0.01
C TYR A 111 -4.47 -7.53 0.86
N ILE A 112 -3.29 -6.92 0.69
CA ILE A 112 -2.96 -5.62 1.34
C ILE A 112 -3.97 -4.55 0.94
N PHE A 113 -4.30 -4.49 -0.34
CA PHE A 113 -5.26 -3.52 -0.86
C PHE A 113 -6.62 -3.66 -0.17
N LEU A 114 -7.10 -4.90 0.02
CA LEU A 114 -8.34 -5.19 0.76
C LEU A 114 -8.22 -4.84 2.25
N ILE A 115 -7.11 -5.14 2.91
CA ILE A 115 -6.91 -4.76 4.32
C ILE A 115 -6.95 -3.26 4.48
N VAL A 116 -6.14 -2.53 3.73
CA VAL A 116 -5.97 -1.09 3.94
C VAL A 116 -7.23 -0.34 3.53
N THR A 117 -7.91 -0.77 2.46
CA THR A 117 -9.23 -0.24 2.11
C THR A 117 -10.22 -0.47 3.24
N SER A 118 -10.33 -1.68 3.79
CA SER A 118 -11.23 -1.98 4.91
C SER A 118 -10.90 -1.18 6.18
N LEU A 119 -9.61 -1.04 6.54
CA LEU A 119 -9.17 -0.23 7.67
C LEU A 119 -9.52 1.25 7.47
N SER A 120 -9.30 1.79 6.27
CA SER A 120 -9.62 3.18 5.97
C SER A 120 -11.13 3.45 6.10
N ILE A 121 -11.96 2.51 5.64
CA ILE A 121 -13.42 2.57 5.77
C ILE A 121 -13.81 2.54 7.25
N ILE A 122 -13.31 1.58 8.02
CA ILE A 122 -13.58 1.46 9.46
C ILE A 122 -13.21 2.76 10.18
N TYR A 123 -12.05 3.34 9.86
CA TYR A 123 -11.63 4.57 10.50
C TYR A 123 -12.55 5.75 10.15
N THR A 124 -12.99 5.87 8.90
CA THR A 124 -13.91 6.95 8.51
C THR A 124 -15.26 6.90 9.25
N LEU A 125 -15.77 5.69 9.49
CA LEU A 125 -17.03 5.47 10.20
C LEU A 125 -16.97 5.92 11.66
N THR A 126 -15.78 6.01 12.25
CA THR A 126 -15.64 6.46 13.64
C THR A 126 -15.74 7.97 13.82
N TYR A 127 -15.59 8.75 12.74
CA TYR A 127 -15.25 10.17 12.90
C TYR A 127 -16.32 11.15 12.38
N SER A 128 -16.92 10.94 11.21
CA SER A 128 -17.79 11.96 10.62
C SER A 128 -18.88 11.39 9.72
N TYR A 129 -20.12 11.31 10.21
CA TYR A 129 -21.25 10.69 9.50
C TYR A 129 -21.72 11.46 8.25
N ASN A 130 -21.69 12.79 8.29
CA ASN A 130 -22.35 13.63 7.28
C ASN A 130 -21.68 13.60 5.90
N GLU A 131 -20.38 13.32 5.82
CA GLU A 131 -19.64 13.28 4.56
C GLU A 131 -19.25 11.86 4.12
N LEU A 132 -19.63 10.83 4.90
CA LEU A 132 -19.31 9.42 4.66
C LEU A 132 -19.68 8.98 3.26
N GLN A 133 -20.92 9.27 2.84
CA GLN A 133 -21.44 8.75 1.57
C GLN A 133 -20.57 9.20 0.38
N THR A 134 -20.11 10.45 0.40
CA THR A 134 -19.28 10.99 -0.67
C THR A 134 -17.86 10.44 -0.62
N PHE A 135 -17.28 10.31 0.57
CA PHE A 135 -15.97 9.70 0.75
C PHE A 135 -15.96 8.23 0.30
N MET A 136 -16.99 7.47 0.71
CA MET A 136 -17.16 6.06 0.37
C MET A 136 -17.36 5.85 -1.13
N ALA A 137 -18.13 6.72 -1.80
CA ALA A 137 -18.29 6.67 -3.25
C ALA A 137 -16.94 6.83 -3.97
N TYR A 138 -16.11 7.79 -3.56
CA TYR A 138 -14.77 7.96 -4.14
C TYR A 138 -13.86 6.77 -3.83
N LEU A 139 -13.89 6.22 -2.61
CA LEU A 139 -13.14 5.01 -2.28
C LEU A 139 -13.55 3.82 -3.15
N MET A 140 -14.83 3.66 -3.48
CA MET A 140 -15.30 2.59 -4.38
C MET A 140 -14.80 2.78 -5.80
N LEU A 141 -14.76 4.01 -6.30
CA LEU A 141 -14.18 4.28 -7.61
C LEU A 141 -12.70 3.90 -7.66
N ILE A 142 -11.94 4.24 -6.61
CA ILE A 142 -10.53 3.83 -6.52
C ILE A 142 -10.43 2.31 -6.40
N PHE A 143 -11.32 1.69 -5.63
CA PHE A 143 -11.38 0.24 -5.48
C PHE A 143 -11.59 -0.46 -6.83
N PHE A 144 -12.58 -0.01 -7.59
CA PHE A 144 -12.91 -0.55 -8.90
C PHE A 144 -11.79 -0.34 -9.92
N ALA A 145 -11.22 0.87 -9.99
CA ALA A 145 -10.09 1.16 -10.85
C ALA A 145 -8.86 0.31 -10.50
N GLY A 146 -8.60 0.10 -9.21
CA GLY A 146 -7.53 -0.76 -8.73
C GLY A 146 -7.68 -2.22 -9.15
N LEU A 147 -8.91 -2.75 -9.08
CA LEU A 147 -9.21 -4.11 -9.50
C LEU A 147 -9.02 -4.30 -11.00
N ILE A 148 -9.51 -3.36 -11.81
CA ILE A 148 -9.25 -3.36 -13.25
C ILE A 148 -7.74 -3.42 -13.47
N LEU A 149 -6.97 -2.58 -12.77
CA LEU A 149 -5.52 -2.51 -12.91
C LEU A 149 -4.84 -3.87 -12.65
N PHE A 150 -5.26 -4.64 -11.65
CA PHE A 150 -4.71 -6.00 -11.43
C PHE A 150 -5.05 -6.97 -12.56
N PHE A 151 -6.33 -7.07 -12.90
CA PHE A 151 -6.82 -8.11 -13.82
C PHE A 151 -6.70 -7.76 -15.30
N THR A 152 -6.31 -6.53 -15.62
CA THR A 152 -6.09 -6.10 -17.02
C THR A 152 -5.03 -6.96 -17.71
N ASN A 153 -5.35 -7.39 -18.94
CA ASN A 153 -4.38 -7.98 -19.86
C ASN A 153 -3.97 -7.03 -21.01
N SER A 154 -4.45 -5.79 -21.01
CA SER A 154 -4.15 -4.81 -22.06
C SER A 154 -3.51 -3.53 -21.53
N LEU A 155 -2.49 -3.04 -22.26
CA LEU A 155 -1.75 -1.81 -21.93
C LEU A 155 -2.64 -0.58 -21.84
N VAL A 156 -3.56 -0.44 -22.80
CA VAL A 156 -4.47 0.72 -22.89
C VAL A 156 -5.44 0.74 -21.71
N LEU A 157 -6.07 -0.39 -21.39
CA LEU A 157 -6.98 -0.48 -20.24
C LEU A 157 -6.22 -0.31 -18.92
N PHE A 158 -5.00 -0.84 -18.84
CA PHE A 158 -4.11 -0.64 -17.71
C PHE A 158 -3.80 0.85 -17.47
N PHE A 159 -3.47 1.60 -18.53
CA PHE A 159 -3.24 3.06 -18.44
C PHE A 159 -4.48 3.81 -17.96
N PHE A 160 -5.64 3.57 -18.57
CA PHE A 160 -6.87 4.25 -18.17
C PHE A 160 -7.27 3.91 -16.74
N ALA A 161 -7.09 2.66 -16.30
CA ALA A 161 -7.32 2.28 -14.91
C ALA A 161 -6.35 2.99 -13.95
N TYR A 162 -5.07 3.09 -14.32
CA TYR A 162 -4.05 3.78 -13.54
C TYR A 162 -4.32 5.29 -13.37
N GLU A 163 -4.83 5.94 -14.42
CA GLU A 163 -5.25 7.35 -14.36
C GLU A 163 -6.62 7.53 -13.70
N ALA A 164 -7.52 6.56 -13.82
CA ALA A 164 -8.80 6.57 -13.11
C ALA A 164 -8.64 6.58 -11.58
N LEU A 165 -7.50 6.10 -11.03
CA LEU A 165 -7.19 6.22 -9.60
C LEU A 165 -6.99 7.68 -9.16
N LEU A 166 -6.48 8.53 -10.07
CA LEU A 166 -6.13 9.91 -9.79
C LEU A 166 -7.39 10.77 -9.59
N VAL A 167 -8.40 10.60 -10.43
CA VAL A 167 -9.61 11.45 -10.45
C VAL A 167 -10.34 11.46 -9.10
N PRO A 168 -10.72 10.31 -8.48
CA PRO A 168 -11.34 10.31 -7.17
C PRO A 168 -10.41 10.84 -6.08
N SER A 169 -9.10 10.55 -6.16
CA SER A 169 -8.12 11.02 -5.17
C SER A 169 -8.01 12.55 -5.15
N PHE A 170 -8.06 13.18 -6.32
CA PHE A 170 -8.11 14.64 -6.47
C PHE A 170 -9.39 15.21 -5.86
N PHE A 171 -10.55 14.62 -6.16
CA PHE A 171 -11.82 15.08 -5.60
C PHE A 171 -11.90 14.91 -4.09
N ILE A 172 -11.31 13.87 -3.51
CA ILE A 172 -11.22 13.72 -2.06
C ILE A 172 -10.39 14.86 -1.46
N LEU A 173 -9.23 15.19 -2.01
CA LEU A 173 -8.44 16.33 -1.50
C LEU A 173 -9.16 17.67 -1.68
N TYR A 174 -9.77 17.88 -2.85
CA TYR A 174 -10.40 19.15 -3.21
C TYR A 174 -11.70 19.39 -2.43
N LYS A 175 -12.59 18.40 -2.35
CA LYS A 175 -13.90 18.55 -1.72
C LYS A 175 -13.81 18.68 -0.19
N PHE A 176 -12.87 17.94 0.41
CA PHE A 176 -12.63 17.97 1.86
C PHE A 176 -11.61 19.05 2.26
N ALA A 177 -11.22 19.93 1.33
CA ALA A 177 -10.32 21.04 1.59
C ALA A 177 -10.97 22.07 2.52
N LYS A 178 -10.35 22.30 3.68
CA LYS A 178 -10.78 23.36 4.61
C LYS A 178 -10.00 24.66 4.44
N THR A 179 -8.84 24.60 3.78
CA THR A 179 -7.96 25.76 3.59
C THR A 179 -7.57 25.90 2.13
N ARG A 180 -7.15 27.11 1.73
CA ARG A 180 -6.59 27.37 0.39
C ARG A 180 -5.38 26.48 0.09
N ARG A 181 -4.56 26.17 1.10
CA ARG A 181 -3.38 25.29 0.96
C ARG A 181 -3.77 23.86 0.58
N CYS A 182 -4.90 23.36 1.07
CA CYS A 182 -5.44 22.06 0.66
C CYS A 182 -5.79 22.04 -0.83
N VAL A 183 -6.41 23.11 -1.33
CA VAL A 183 -6.75 23.23 -2.76
C VAL A 183 -5.49 23.28 -3.61
N GLU A 184 -4.48 24.08 -3.21
CA GLU A 184 -3.18 24.13 -3.87
C GLU A 184 -2.47 22.76 -3.87
N ALA A 185 -2.54 22.02 -2.75
CA ALA A 185 -1.99 20.67 -2.66
C ALA A 185 -2.71 19.67 -3.58
N ALA A 186 -4.04 19.78 -3.73
CA ALA A 186 -4.82 18.95 -4.64
C ALA A 186 -4.40 19.19 -6.10
N TYR A 187 -4.27 20.44 -6.52
CA TYR A 187 -3.78 20.78 -7.87
C TYR A 187 -2.33 20.35 -8.08
N LEU A 188 -1.46 20.54 -7.09
CA LEU A 188 -0.08 20.05 -7.16
C LEU A 188 -0.05 18.54 -7.39
N MET A 189 -0.78 17.75 -6.60
CA MET A 189 -0.86 16.31 -6.80
C MET A 189 -1.33 15.97 -8.22
N PHE A 190 -2.40 16.62 -8.69
CA PHE A 190 -2.96 16.40 -10.02
C PHE A 190 -1.94 16.66 -11.13
N PHE A 191 -1.32 17.85 -11.16
CA PHE A 191 -0.40 18.23 -12.24
C PHE A 191 0.90 17.42 -12.23
N TRP A 192 1.47 17.14 -11.05
CA TRP A 192 2.66 16.31 -10.96
C TRP A 192 2.39 14.90 -11.49
N THR A 193 1.32 14.27 -11.02
CA THR A 193 1.01 12.89 -11.44
C THR A 193 0.58 12.80 -12.90
N GLN A 194 -0.12 13.82 -13.43
CA GLN A 194 -0.40 13.94 -14.87
C GLN A 194 0.87 14.08 -15.70
N PHE A 195 1.88 14.82 -15.21
CA PHE A 195 3.17 14.94 -15.89
C PHE A 195 3.87 13.58 -16.03
N GLY A 196 3.83 12.74 -14.99
CA GLY A 196 4.29 11.34 -15.08
C GLY A 196 3.49 10.52 -16.09
N ALA A 197 2.16 10.66 -16.09
CA ALA A 197 1.28 9.95 -17.02
C ALA A 197 1.59 10.23 -18.50
N LEU A 198 2.11 11.42 -18.83
CA LEU A 198 2.54 11.76 -20.20
C LEU A 198 3.68 10.85 -20.69
N PHE A 199 4.62 10.47 -19.83
CA PHE A 199 5.70 9.55 -20.22
C PHE A 199 5.15 8.13 -20.45
N LEU A 200 4.21 7.69 -19.62
CA LEU A 200 3.58 6.37 -19.76
C LEU A 200 2.76 6.26 -21.04
N ILE A 201 2.00 7.29 -21.41
CA ILE A 201 1.21 7.24 -22.64
C ILE A 201 2.09 7.22 -23.89
N ILE A 202 3.20 7.98 -23.89
CA ILE A 202 4.19 7.96 -24.98
C ILE A 202 4.77 6.55 -25.13
N LEU A 203 5.15 5.93 -24.01
CA LEU A 203 5.68 4.56 -24.00
C LEU A 203 4.65 3.56 -24.55
N PHE A 204 3.41 3.58 -24.05
CA PHE A 204 2.40 2.62 -24.48
C PHE A 204 1.96 2.81 -25.93
N LEU A 205 1.93 4.06 -26.42
CA LEU A 205 1.70 4.34 -27.84
C LEU A 205 2.84 3.79 -28.70
N TYR A 206 4.10 3.96 -28.27
CA TYR A 206 5.25 3.37 -28.96
C TYR A 206 5.13 1.85 -29.04
N LEU A 207 4.89 1.18 -27.91
CA LEU A 207 4.71 -0.27 -27.86
C LEU A 207 3.57 -0.75 -28.76
N PHE A 208 2.46 -0.01 -28.79
CA PHE A 208 1.34 -0.31 -29.69
C PHE A 208 1.72 -0.18 -31.17
N LEU A 209 2.45 0.87 -31.56
CA LEU A 209 2.87 1.09 -32.93
C LEU A 209 3.86 0.02 -33.42
N VAL A 210 4.74 -0.45 -32.54
CA VAL A 210 5.75 -1.46 -32.87
C VAL A 210 5.16 -2.87 -32.90
N THR A 211 4.36 -3.24 -31.90
CA THR A 211 3.79 -4.60 -31.76
C THR A 211 2.48 -4.78 -32.51
N GLY A 212 1.81 -3.70 -32.91
CA GLY A 212 0.50 -3.70 -33.56
C GLY A 212 -0.65 -4.17 -32.66
N SER A 213 -0.42 -4.35 -31.35
CA SER A 213 -1.40 -4.91 -30.42
C SER A 213 -1.31 -4.27 -29.04
N THR A 214 -2.40 -4.37 -28.28
CA THR A 214 -2.47 -3.81 -26.92
C THR A 214 -2.28 -4.86 -25.83
N LEU A 215 -2.09 -6.13 -26.18
CA LEU A 215 -2.04 -7.24 -25.23
C LEU A 215 -0.64 -7.37 -24.62
N PHE A 216 -0.56 -7.62 -23.31
CA PHE A 216 0.73 -7.80 -22.64
C PHE A 216 1.55 -8.95 -23.23
N SER A 217 0.91 -10.08 -23.58
CA SER A 217 1.60 -11.25 -24.15
C SER A 217 2.26 -10.95 -25.50
N ALA A 218 1.69 -10.07 -26.31
CA ALA A 218 2.26 -9.70 -27.58
C ALA A 218 3.45 -8.73 -27.42
N VAL A 219 3.41 -7.89 -26.37
CA VAL A 219 4.50 -6.98 -26.01
C VAL A 219 5.69 -7.75 -25.44
N GLU A 220 5.44 -8.75 -24.61
CA GLU A 220 6.46 -9.63 -24.01
C GLU A 220 7.18 -10.49 -25.06
N ASN A 221 6.45 -10.99 -26.05
CA ASN A 221 7.02 -11.85 -27.11
C ASN A 221 7.73 -11.08 -28.23
N PHE A 222 7.70 -9.74 -28.20
CA PHE A 222 8.34 -8.92 -29.23
C PHE A 222 9.82 -8.69 -28.91
N TYR A 223 10.66 -8.73 -29.94
CA TYR A 223 12.09 -8.46 -29.79
C TYR A 223 12.38 -6.97 -29.87
N TYR A 224 12.91 -6.40 -28.79
CA TYR A 224 13.35 -4.99 -28.75
C TYR A 224 14.87 -4.89 -28.81
N SER A 225 15.34 -3.84 -29.47
CA SER A 225 16.75 -3.47 -29.44
C SER A 225 17.18 -2.97 -28.04
N PRO A 226 18.46 -3.11 -27.66
CA PRO A 226 18.95 -2.59 -26.39
C PRO A 226 18.71 -1.09 -26.17
N PHE A 227 18.69 -0.31 -27.26
CA PHE A 227 18.39 1.12 -27.20
C PHE A 227 16.92 1.39 -26.80
N GLU A 228 15.98 0.65 -27.38
CA GLU A 228 14.56 0.76 -27.04
C GLU A 228 14.31 0.34 -25.59
N ILE A 229 14.93 -0.75 -25.16
CA ILE A 229 14.84 -1.25 -23.78
C ILE A 229 15.30 -0.17 -22.78
N ASN A 230 16.42 0.50 -23.06
CA ASN A 230 16.90 1.61 -22.23
C ASN A 230 15.93 2.80 -22.23
N PHE A 231 15.37 3.14 -23.40
CA PHE A 231 14.35 4.18 -23.52
C PHE A 231 13.08 3.85 -22.72
N PHE A 232 12.61 2.61 -22.78
CA PHE A 232 11.47 2.13 -22.00
C PHE A 232 11.75 2.24 -20.51
N PHE A 233 12.92 1.81 -20.08
CA PHE A 233 13.30 1.88 -18.68
C PHE A 233 13.30 3.31 -18.12
N ILE A 234 13.89 4.26 -18.85
CA ILE A 234 13.91 5.67 -18.45
C ILE A 234 12.48 6.24 -18.42
N THR A 235 11.69 5.97 -19.45
CA THR A 235 10.29 6.46 -19.52
C THR A 235 9.40 5.83 -18.45
N LEU A 236 9.63 4.56 -18.07
CA LEU A 236 8.94 3.89 -16.96
C LEU A 236 9.28 4.53 -15.62
N ILE A 237 10.55 4.84 -15.37
CA ILE A 237 10.97 5.50 -14.13
C ILE A 237 10.44 6.93 -14.08
N LEU A 238 10.49 7.69 -15.19
CA LEU A 238 9.90 9.02 -15.24
C LEU A 238 8.39 8.97 -15.07
N GLY A 239 7.73 7.97 -15.65
CA GLY A 239 6.27 7.83 -15.62
C GLY A 239 5.73 7.39 -14.27
N PHE A 240 6.17 6.23 -13.77
CA PHE A 240 5.76 5.71 -12.47
C PHE A 240 6.44 6.43 -11.31
N GLY A 241 7.66 6.94 -11.50
CA GLY A 241 8.46 7.58 -10.45
C GLY A 241 7.80 8.80 -9.84
N VAL A 242 6.95 9.52 -10.58
CA VAL A 242 6.20 10.63 -9.99
C VAL A 242 5.17 10.16 -8.97
N LYS A 243 4.43 9.07 -9.24
CA LYS A 243 3.49 8.48 -8.25
C LYS A 243 4.22 7.64 -7.17
N LEU A 244 5.42 7.12 -7.46
CA LEU A 244 6.34 6.40 -6.54
C LEU A 244 7.25 7.31 -5.69
N PRO A 245 6.83 8.54 -5.44
CA PRO A 245 7.69 9.70 -5.13
C PRO A 245 9.22 9.47 -5.23
N ILE A 246 9.74 9.21 -6.44
CA ILE A 246 11.19 9.09 -6.66
C ILE A 246 11.79 10.48 -6.83
N TRP A 247 13.00 10.71 -6.35
CA TRP A 247 13.76 11.94 -6.60
C TRP A 247 13.93 12.17 -8.11
N PRO A 248 13.67 13.39 -8.63
CA PRO A 248 13.38 14.64 -7.92
C PRO A 248 11.88 14.95 -7.73
N PHE A 249 10.98 14.02 -8.03
CA PHE A 249 9.54 14.24 -8.18
C PHE A 249 8.69 14.04 -6.92
N TYR A 250 9.29 13.80 -5.75
CA TYR A 250 8.52 13.50 -4.54
C TYR A 250 7.86 14.72 -3.87
N GLY A 251 8.20 15.95 -4.28
CA GLY A 251 7.84 17.18 -3.57
C GLY A 251 6.32 17.43 -3.38
N TRP A 252 5.48 16.81 -4.21
CA TRP A 252 4.03 16.89 -4.06
C TRP A 252 3.50 16.06 -2.89
N LEU A 253 4.15 14.93 -2.56
CA LEU A 253 3.62 13.94 -1.63
C LEU A 253 3.61 14.44 -0.16
N PRO A 254 4.69 15.03 0.39
CA PRO A 254 4.64 15.64 1.71
C PRO A 254 3.59 16.76 1.82
N LYS A 255 3.41 17.56 0.76
CA LYS A 255 2.40 18.63 0.74
C LYS A 255 0.97 18.06 0.73
N ALA A 256 0.73 17.03 -0.09
CA ALA A 256 -0.56 16.35 -0.17
C ALA A 256 -0.94 15.71 1.18
N HIS A 257 -0.02 14.98 1.82
CA HIS A 257 -0.28 14.38 3.13
C HIS A 257 -0.58 15.43 4.21
N VAL A 258 0.17 16.53 4.27
CA VAL A 258 -0.02 17.56 5.29
C VAL A 258 -1.42 18.17 5.26
N GLU A 259 -1.93 18.42 4.07
CA GLU A 259 -3.19 19.12 3.88
C GLU A 259 -4.40 18.18 3.74
N ALA A 260 -4.17 16.91 3.44
CA ALA A 260 -5.20 15.88 3.39
C ALA A 260 -5.93 15.70 4.73
N SER A 261 -7.16 15.18 4.68
CA SER A 261 -7.76 14.52 5.85
C SER A 261 -6.92 13.31 6.26
N THR A 262 -6.97 12.92 7.53
CA THR A 262 -6.18 11.79 8.04
C THR A 262 -6.65 10.47 7.42
N ASN A 263 -7.95 10.30 7.21
CA ASN A 263 -8.54 9.21 6.43
C ASN A 263 -7.93 9.08 5.02
N PHE A 264 -7.84 10.21 4.31
CA PHE A 264 -7.23 10.19 2.98
C PHE A 264 -5.72 9.98 3.04
N SER A 265 -5.03 10.46 4.08
CA SER A 265 -3.58 10.24 4.25
C SER A 265 -3.25 8.76 4.45
N ILE A 266 -4.06 8.05 5.23
CA ILE A 266 -3.96 6.60 5.43
C ILE A 266 -4.13 5.88 4.09
N PHE A 267 -5.14 6.26 3.32
CA PHE A 267 -5.41 5.64 2.03
C PHE A 267 -4.34 5.97 0.98
N LEU A 268 -3.91 7.23 0.90
CA LEU A 268 -2.87 7.70 -0.01
C LEU A 268 -1.56 6.95 0.23
N SER A 269 -1.11 6.90 1.49
CA SER A 269 0.12 6.20 1.85
C SER A 269 -0.02 4.70 1.67
N GLY A 270 -1.10 4.13 2.22
CA GLY A 270 -1.29 2.69 2.35
C GLY A 270 -1.62 1.98 1.02
N VAL A 271 -2.25 2.68 0.07
CA VAL A 271 -2.78 2.09 -1.17
C VAL A 271 -2.29 2.80 -2.43
N LEU A 272 -2.50 4.11 -2.56
CA LEU A 272 -2.31 4.80 -3.84
C LEU A 272 -0.85 4.73 -4.34
N VAL A 273 0.11 4.94 -3.44
CA VAL A 273 1.52 4.84 -3.80
C VAL A 273 1.91 3.42 -4.21
N LYS A 274 1.27 2.41 -3.61
CA LYS A 274 1.54 1.01 -3.94
C LYS A 274 1.06 0.67 -5.35
N PHE A 275 0.00 1.31 -5.86
CA PHE A 275 -0.44 1.07 -7.24
C PHE A 275 0.62 1.46 -8.26
N ALA A 276 1.40 2.49 -7.94
CA ALA A 276 2.53 2.88 -8.77
C ALA A 276 3.67 1.86 -8.69
N PHE A 277 3.94 1.30 -7.50
CA PHE A 277 4.87 0.17 -7.34
C PHE A 277 4.44 -1.03 -8.18
N PHE A 278 3.18 -1.44 -8.05
CA PHE A 278 2.63 -2.56 -8.78
C PHE A 278 2.66 -2.33 -10.29
N GLY A 279 2.33 -1.12 -10.74
CA GLY A 279 2.38 -0.79 -12.16
C GLY A 279 3.78 -0.84 -12.75
N LEU A 280 4.76 -0.26 -12.03
CA LEU A 280 6.17 -0.34 -12.41
C LEU A 280 6.64 -1.80 -12.43
N PHE A 281 6.30 -2.59 -11.41
CA PHE A 281 6.64 -4.01 -11.34
C PHE A 281 6.06 -4.81 -12.52
N LYS A 282 4.75 -4.68 -12.78
CA LYS A 282 4.06 -5.42 -13.84
C LYS A 282 4.67 -5.16 -15.21
N ILE A 283 5.03 -3.92 -15.50
CA ILE A 283 5.56 -3.55 -16.82
C ILE A 283 7.06 -3.85 -16.93
N LEU A 284 7.83 -3.69 -15.86
CA LEU A 284 9.23 -4.11 -15.86
C LEU A 284 9.36 -5.61 -16.11
N LEU A 285 8.43 -6.44 -15.65
CA LEU A 285 8.47 -7.88 -15.95
C LEU A 285 8.21 -8.24 -17.41
N LEU A 286 7.57 -7.36 -18.20
CA LEU A 286 7.35 -7.60 -19.63
C LEU A 286 8.64 -7.49 -20.44
N PHE A 287 9.61 -6.74 -19.92
CA PHE A 287 10.88 -6.52 -20.56
C PHE A 287 11.93 -7.26 -19.73
N SER A 288 12.56 -8.29 -20.27
CA SER A 288 13.72 -8.94 -19.63
C SER A 288 14.90 -7.96 -19.57
N LEU A 289 14.84 -7.04 -18.61
CA LEU A 289 15.73 -5.90 -18.47
C LEU A 289 17.01 -6.30 -17.75
N GLU A 290 18.07 -6.59 -18.50
CA GLU A 290 19.47 -6.39 -18.10
C GLU A 290 20.12 -5.57 -19.22
N PRO A 291 20.91 -4.48 -19.03
CA PRO A 291 21.72 -4.05 -17.88
C PRO A 291 21.70 -2.50 -17.61
N SER A 292 20.62 -1.77 -17.89
CA SER A 292 20.56 -0.29 -17.71
C SER A 292 20.18 0.19 -16.31
N CYS A 293 19.84 -0.73 -15.40
CA CYS A 293 19.43 -0.44 -14.03
C CYS A 293 20.51 0.27 -13.19
N ILE A 294 21.78 0.12 -13.57
CA ILE A 294 22.92 0.66 -12.81
C ILE A 294 22.87 2.18 -12.69
N TYR A 295 22.43 2.89 -13.74
CA TYR A 295 22.40 4.34 -13.76
C TYR A 295 21.37 4.95 -12.81
N VAL A 296 20.42 4.16 -12.32
CA VAL A 296 19.32 4.64 -11.48
C VAL A 296 19.66 4.56 -10.00
N TYR A 297 20.53 3.63 -9.59
CA TYR A 297 20.95 3.51 -8.19
C TYR A 297 21.52 4.82 -7.61
N PRO A 298 22.35 5.61 -8.32
CA PRO A 298 22.81 6.91 -7.81
C PRO A 298 21.66 7.89 -7.56
N PHE A 299 20.66 7.96 -8.45
CA PHE A 299 19.50 8.83 -8.27
C PHE A 299 18.64 8.40 -7.09
N LEU A 300 18.44 7.08 -6.92
CA LEU A 300 17.72 6.53 -5.77
C LEU A 300 18.48 6.79 -4.46
N PHE A 301 19.79 6.62 -4.48
CA PHE A 301 20.65 6.92 -3.33
C PHE A 301 20.57 8.40 -2.94
N ILE A 302 20.66 9.32 -3.91
CA ILE A 302 20.50 10.76 -3.68
C ILE A 302 19.11 11.05 -3.10
N GLY A 303 18.06 10.40 -3.61
CA GLY A 303 16.71 10.54 -3.09
C GLY A 303 16.55 10.08 -1.64
N ILE A 304 17.17 8.95 -1.27
CA ILE A 304 17.23 8.48 0.11
C ILE A 304 18.00 9.48 0.98
N ALA A 305 19.20 9.89 0.56
CA ALA A 305 20.00 10.84 1.32
C ALA A 305 19.27 12.18 1.55
N ASP A 306 18.65 12.74 0.53
CA ASP A 306 17.90 14.00 0.60
C ASP A 306 16.65 13.88 1.50
N SER A 307 15.88 12.79 1.38
CA SER A 307 14.71 12.56 2.23
C SER A 307 15.08 12.30 3.69
N VAL A 308 16.17 11.56 3.96
CA VAL A 308 16.70 11.35 5.31
C VAL A 308 17.18 12.66 5.93
N LEU A 309 17.93 13.49 5.19
CA LEU A 309 18.35 14.80 5.68
C LEU A 309 17.15 15.72 5.96
N LYS A 310 16.10 15.64 5.13
CA LYS A 310 14.86 16.39 5.37
C LYS A 310 14.14 15.95 6.63
N LEU A 311 14.20 14.67 7.03
CA LEU A 311 13.62 14.20 8.30
C LEU A 311 14.18 14.95 9.51
N PHE A 312 15.48 15.27 9.53
CA PHE A 312 16.14 15.94 10.65
C PHE A 312 15.54 17.31 11.00
N TYR A 313 15.07 18.06 10.00
CA TYR A 313 14.55 19.42 10.16
C TYR A 313 13.02 19.49 10.26
N GLN A 314 12.31 18.36 10.22
CA GLN A 314 10.85 18.40 10.26
C GLN A 314 10.32 18.78 11.64
N ILE A 315 9.44 19.78 11.66
CA ILE A 315 8.75 20.27 12.86
C ILE A 315 7.31 19.74 12.92
N ASP A 316 6.75 19.33 11.79
CA ASP A 316 5.37 18.84 11.68
C ASP A 316 5.35 17.31 11.69
N LEU A 317 4.64 16.72 12.65
CA LEU A 317 4.50 15.26 12.77
C LEU A 317 3.94 14.61 11.49
N LYS A 318 3.05 15.30 10.77
CA LYS A 318 2.45 14.73 9.55
C LYS A 318 3.43 14.75 8.38
N LYS A 319 4.28 15.78 8.31
CA LYS A 319 5.39 15.83 7.34
C LYS A 319 6.43 14.77 7.64
N LEU A 320 6.75 14.55 8.92
CA LEU A 320 7.70 13.54 9.34
C LEU A 320 7.34 12.16 8.77
N VAL A 321 6.10 11.72 8.99
CA VAL A 321 5.58 10.45 8.43
C VAL A 321 5.60 10.47 6.90
N ALA A 322 5.22 11.58 6.27
CA ALA A 322 5.25 11.66 4.81
C ALA A 322 6.66 11.62 4.20
N TYR A 323 7.69 12.09 4.91
CA TYR A 323 9.08 11.95 4.46
C TYR A 323 9.62 10.55 4.72
N SER A 324 9.21 9.86 5.79
CA SER A 324 9.59 8.46 5.99
C SER A 324 9.02 7.59 4.87
N THR A 325 7.78 7.83 4.42
CA THR A 325 7.24 7.11 3.26
C THR A 325 8.04 7.35 1.99
N VAL A 326 8.60 8.55 1.78
CA VAL A 326 9.51 8.82 0.66
C VAL A 326 10.77 7.97 0.75
N VAL A 327 11.42 7.89 1.93
CA VAL A 327 12.60 7.03 2.14
C VAL A 327 12.29 5.58 1.77
N GLU A 328 11.18 5.07 2.30
CA GLU A 328 10.74 3.69 2.11
C GLU A 328 10.38 3.37 0.65
N MET A 329 9.82 4.34 -0.09
CA MET A 329 9.54 4.16 -1.52
C MET A 329 10.79 4.10 -2.39
N HIS A 330 11.82 4.89 -2.07
CA HIS A 330 13.10 4.76 -2.76
C HIS A 330 13.73 3.39 -2.49
N TRP A 331 13.69 2.92 -1.25
CA TRP A 331 14.15 1.59 -0.92
C TRP A 331 13.38 0.51 -1.71
N LEU A 332 12.06 0.59 -1.76
CA LEU A 332 11.20 -0.30 -2.56
C LEU A 332 11.57 -0.30 -4.05
N THR A 333 11.89 0.87 -4.62
CA THR A 333 12.28 0.97 -6.03
C THR A 333 13.63 0.30 -6.32
N ILE A 334 14.58 0.35 -5.38
CA ILE A 334 15.85 -0.38 -5.50
C ILE A 334 15.58 -1.88 -5.60
N CYS A 335 14.67 -2.40 -4.77
CA CYS A 335 14.30 -3.81 -4.77
C CYS A 335 13.73 -4.25 -6.14
N ILE A 336 12.80 -3.49 -6.72
CA ILE A 336 12.24 -3.86 -8.03
C ILE A 336 13.27 -3.76 -9.15
N ILE A 337 14.01 -2.66 -9.20
CA ILE A 337 14.95 -2.38 -10.29
C ILE A 337 16.11 -3.38 -10.33
N SER A 338 16.42 -4.02 -9.19
CA SER A 338 17.42 -5.08 -9.13
C SER A 338 17.07 -6.32 -9.97
N GLY A 339 15.79 -6.58 -10.25
CA GLY A 339 15.34 -7.77 -10.99
C GLY A 339 15.57 -9.11 -10.27
N GLN A 340 16.25 -9.11 -9.12
CA GLN A 340 16.57 -10.32 -8.37
C GLN A 340 15.35 -10.77 -7.56
N SER A 341 14.96 -12.05 -7.68
CA SER A 341 13.82 -12.63 -6.98
C SER A 341 13.87 -12.43 -5.46
N ASN A 342 15.07 -12.53 -4.89
CA ASN A 342 15.32 -12.36 -3.47
C ASN A 342 15.16 -10.91 -2.98
N LEU A 343 15.61 -9.93 -3.76
CA LEU A 343 15.40 -8.51 -3.45
C LEU A 343 13.96 -8.10 -3.67
N LEU A 344 13.31 -8.64 -4.70
CA LEU A 344 11.88 -8.49 -4.91
C LEU A 344 11.08 -8.97 -3.70
N LEU A 345 11.39 -10.15 -3.16
CA LEU A 345 10.78 -10.65 -1.92
C LEU A 345 10.91 -9.67 -0.75
N SER A 346 12.11 -9.13 -0.53
CA SER A 346 12.32 -8.08 0.47
C SER A 346 11.43 -6.85 0.19
N GLY A 347 11.35 -6.41 -1.06
CA GLY A 347 10.46 -5.33 -1.48
C GLY A 347 8.99 -5.61 -1.16
N PHE A 348 8.49 -6.84 -1.31
CA PHE A 348 7.12 -7.17 -0.95
C PHE A 348 6.86 -7.14 0.55
N CYS A 349 7.76 -7.73 1.35
CA CYS A 349 7.69 -7.64 2.81
C CYS A 349 7.70 -6.17 3.27
N MET A 350 8.52 -5.35 2.60
CA MET A 350 8.59 -3.91 2.85
C MET A 350 7.28 -3.19 2.47
N LEU A 351 6.68 -3.55 1.35
CA LEU A 351 5.44 -2.94 0.87
C LEU A 351 4.27 -3.18 1.84
N ILE A 352 4.14 -4.41 2.34
CA ILE A 352 3.13 -4.80 3.34
C ILE A 352 3.39 -4.05 4.66
N SER A 353 4.62 -4.14 5.16
CA SER A 353 4.98 -3.54 6.45
C SER A 353 4.80 -2.03 6.43
N HIS A 354 5.26 -1.34 5.38
CA HIS A 354 5.03 0.10 5.20
C HIS A 354 3.55 0.45 5.13
N ALA A 355 2.71 -0.35 4.46
CA ALA A 355 1.27 -0.06 4.39
C ALA A 355 0.60 -0.05 5.78
N LEU A 356 0.96 -1.00 6.64
CA LEU A 356 0.47 -1.07 8.02
C LEU A 356 1.13 -0.02 8.93
N LEU A 357 2.45 0.18 8.83
CA LEU A 357 3.22 1.14 9.63
C LEU A 357 2.81 2.59 9.33
N SER A 358 2.68 2.94 8.04
CA SER A 358 2.31 4.29 7.62
C SER A 358 0.86 4.60 7.96
N SER A 359 -0.06 3.64 7.82
CA SER A 359 -1.45 3.83 8.25
C SER A 359 -1.52 4.04 9.78
N ASN A 360 -0.80 3.23 10.56
CA ASN A 360 -0.75 3.36 12.01
C ASN A 360 -0.13 4.69 12.47
N SER A 361 0.94 5.14 11.81
CA SER A 361 1.58 6.41 12.14
C SER A 361 0.71 7.62 11.77
N PHE A 362 0.02 7.63 10.63
CA PHE A 362 -0.95 8.71 10.33
C PHE A 362 -2.12 8.74 11.33
N LEU A 363 -2.58 7.57 11.80
CA LEU A 363 -3.57 7.47 12.87
C LEU A 363 -3.04 8.03 14.20
N LEU A 364 -1.78 7.74 14.54
CA LEU A 364 -1.13 8.27 15.74
C LEU A 364 -0.99 9.79 15.67
N VAL A 365 -0.56 10.34 14.53
CA VAL A 365 -0.47 11.79 14.32
C VAL A 365 -1.85 12.45 14.47
N ASP A 366 -2.92 11.82 13.96
CA ASP A 366 -4.28 12.28 14.16
C ASP A 366 -4.70 12.27 15.65
N ALA A 367 -4.40 11.17 16.35
CA ALA A 367 -4.72 11.02 17.77
C ALA A 367 -4.01 12.07 18.64
N VAL A 368 -2.76 12.41 18.33
CA VAL A 368 -2.01 13.50 18.95
C VAL A 368 -2.65 14.85 18.61
N ALA A 369 -2.90 15.12 17.32
CA ALA A 369 -3.45 16.39 16.84
C ALA A 369 -4.82 16.70 17.46
N ARG A 370 -5.67 15.69 17.70
CA ARG A 370 -6.99 15.88 18.34
C ARG A 370 -6.91 16.25 19.81
N ARG A 371 -5.88 15.76 20.52
CA ARG A 371 -5.70 15.96 21.97
C ARG A 371 -5.01 17.27 22.29
N PHE A 372 -3.93 17.54 21.57
CA PHE A 372 -3.12 18.74 21.77
C PHE A 372 -3.58 19.91 20.89
N LYS A 373 -4.52 19.69 19.95
CA LYS A 373 -5.02 20.66 18.95
C LYS A 373 -3.95 21.22 18.01
N THR A 374 -2.74 20.67 18.08
CA THR A 374 -1.59 21.07 17.29
C THR A 374 -0.88 19.81 16.80
N ARG A 375 -0.13 19.94 15.70
CA ARG A 375 0.68 18.86 15.10
C ARG A 375 2.18 19.17 15.14
N LEU A 376 2.54 20.32 15.70
CA LEU A 376 3.90 20.83 15.75
C LEU A 376 4.63 20.21 16.93
N ILE A 377 5.75 19.55 16.65
CA ILE A 377 6.59 18.86 17.65
C ILE A 377 7.06 19.85 18.72
N THR A 378 7.29 21.11 18.36
CA THR A 378 7.73 22.17 19.28
C THR A 378 6.69 22.55 20.34
N GLU A 379 5.42 22.25 20.10
CA GLU A 379 4.30 22.60 20.99
C GLU A 379 3.80 21.39 21.79
N ILE A 380 4.21 20.18 21.40
CA ILE A 380 3.76 18.92 22.00
C ILE A 380 4.88 18.41 22.90
N SER A 381 4.60 18.20 24.17
CA SER A 381 5.54 17.59 25.13
C SER A 381 4.77 16.91 26.27
N GLY A 382 5.40 15.92 26.90
CA GLY A 382 4.84 15.23 28.08
C GLY A 382 3.72 14.24 27.78
N ILE A 383 3.65 13.66 26.57
CA ILE A 383 2.65 12.63 26.20
C ILE A 383 2.71 11.43 27.15
N ASN A 384 3.89 11.07 27.63
CA ASN A 384 4.11 9.95 28.55
C ASN A 384 3.29 10.05 29.84
N PHE A 385 3.23 11.24 30.44
CA PHE A 385 2.51 11.48 31.70
C PHE A 385 1.04 11.81 31.45
N LEU A 386 0.72 12.56 30.39
CA LEU A 386 -0.63 13.04 30.12
C LEU A 386 -1.54 11.95 29.53
N THR A 387 -1.02 11.08 28.66
CA THR A 387 -1.80 10.08 27.93
C THR A 387 -1.02 8.77 27.83
N PRO A 388 -0.98 7.95 28.89
CA PRO A 388 -0.12 6.78 28.97
C PRO A 388 -0.47 5.69 27.95
N LYS A 389 -1.75 5.51 27.58
CA LYS A 389 -2.12 4.56 26.52
C LYS A 389 -1.62 5.03 25.16
N LEU A 390 -1.75 6.32 24.86
CA LEU A 390 -1.22 6.91 23.63
C LEU A 390 0.30 6.71 23.55
N PHE A 391 1.01 6.99 24.65
CA PHE A 391 2.44 6.77 24.75
C PHE A 391 2.83 5.32 24.45
N LEU A 392 2.14 4.34 25.04
CA LEU A 392 2.42 2.92 24.81
C LEU A 392 2.28 2.54 23.33
N VAL A 393 1.21 3.01 22.67
CA VAL A 393 1.01 2.74 21.24
C VAL A 393 2.09 3.42 20.38
N ILE A 394 2.45 4.67 20.69
CA ILE A 394 3.53 5.38 19.99
C ILE A 394 4.84 4.62 20.12
N LEU A 395 5.19 4.18 21.34
CA LEU A 395 6.41 3.44 21.62
C LEU A 395 6.45 2.11 20.85
N LEU A 396 5.34 1.36 20.81
CA LEU A 396 5.27 0.13 20.02
C LEU A 396 5.43 0.40 18.53
N ASN A 397 4.77 1.43 17.98
CA ASN A 397 4.89 1.77 16.58
C ASN A 397 6.32 2.22 16.21
N LEU A 398 6.97 2.95 17.11
CA LEU A 398 8.38 3.33 16.98
C LEU A 398 9.29 2.10 16.97
N LEU A 399 9.11 1.15 17.89
CA LEU A 399 9.89 -0.09 17.90
C LEU A 399 9.78 -0.85 16.58
N ILE A 400 8.58 -0.92 15.99
CA ILE A 400 8.40 -1.57 14.69
C ILE A 400 9.13 -0.81 13.58
N PHE A 401 9.13 0.53 13.62
CA PHE A 401 9.87 1.39 12.68
C PHE A 401 11.40 1.19 12.77
N LEU A 402 11.94 0.76 13.92
CA LEU A 402 13.37 0.41 14.06
C LEU A 402 13.75 -0.95 13.46
N GLY A 403 12.79 -1.71 12.96
CA GLY A 403 13.02 -3.10 12.61
C GLY A 403 13.20 -3.98 13.84
N PHE A 404 12.31 -3.86 14.84
CA PHE A 404 12.32 -4.79 15.98
C PHE A 404 12.17 -6.25 15.50
N PRO A 405 13.00 -7.19 16.00
CA PRO A 405 12.96 -8.58 15.57
C PRO A 405 11.58 -9.21 15.81
N GLY A 406 11.11 -10.00 14.85
CA GLY A 406 9.76 -10.56 14.87
C GLY A 406 8.70 -9.67 14.21
N THR A 407 9.09 -8.53 13.62
CA THR A 407 8.22 -7.72 12.75
C THR A 407 8.50 -7.99 11.28
N LEU A 408 7.50 -7.80 10.41
CA LEU A 408 7.69 -7.97 8.96
C LEU A 408 8.67 -6.96 8.37
N PHE A 409 8.77 -5.78 8.99
CA PHE A 409 9.73 -4.74 8.60
C PHE A 409 11.17 -5.21 8.79
N PHE A 410 11.49 -5.81 9.94
CA PHE A 410 12.81 -6.41 10.19
C PHE A 410 13.17 -7.48 9.16
N ILE A 411 12.22 -8.35 8.80
CA ILE A 411 12.44 -9.39 7.79
C ILE A 411 12.78 -8.76 6.43
N ALA A 412 12.05 -7.71 6.04
CA ALA A 412 12.30 -6.99 4.80
C ALA A 412 13.71 -6.38 4.79
N GLU A 413 14.11 -5.70 5.87
CA GLU A 413 15.42 -5.07 6.03
C GLU A 413 16.55 -6.11 5.98
N PHE A 414 16.40 -7.20 6.74
CA PHE A 414 17.41 -8.25 6.82
C PHE A 414 17.66 -8.88 5.46
N LEU A 415 16.58 -9.25 4.74
CA LEU A 415 16.69 -9.79 3.39
C LEU A 415 17.30 -8.78 2.42
N PHE A 416 16.90 -7.51 2.50
CA PHE A 416 17.45 -6.48 1.62
C PHE A 416 18.96 -6.38 1.74
N PHE A 417 19.45 -6.20 2.97
CA PHE A 417 20.88 -6.01 3.19
C PHE A 417 21.66 -7.28 2.90
N SER A 418 21.16 -8.48 3.25
CA SER A 418 21.87 -9.72 2.95
C SER A 418 22.16 -9.85 1.45
N PHE A 419 21.19 -9.56 0.58
CA PHE A 419 21.38 -9.66 -0.86
C PHE A 419 22.06 -8.45 -1.49
N MET A 420 21.85 -7.24 -0.95
CA MET A 420 22.54 -6.04 -1.44
C MET A 420 24.04 -6.07 -1.14
N PHE A 421 24.47 -6.66 -0.02
CA PHE A 421 25.89 -6.82 0.27
C PHE A 421 26.58 -7.76 -0.72
N ASP A 422 25.89 -8.82 -1.16
CA ASP A 422 26.40 -9.75 -2.17
C ASP A 422 26.52 -9.09 -3.56
N LEU A 423 25.58 -8.22 -3.94
CA LEU A 423 25.55 -7.56 -5.24
C LEU A 423 26.42 -6.29 -5.32
N PHE A 424 26.27 -5.39 -4.35
CA PHE A 424 26.88 -4.06 -4.34
C PHE A 424 27.32 -3.66 -2.93
N PRO A 425 28.44 -4.18 -2.41
CA PRO A 425 28.82 -4.05 -1.00
C PRO A 425 29.01 -2.61 -0.54
N LEU A 426 29.61 -1.75 -1.38
CA LEU A 426 29.80 -0.33 -1.06
C LEU A 426 28.46 0.42 -0.97
N LEU A 427 27.55 0.18 -1.92
CA LEU A 427 26.22 0.80 -1.92
C LEU A 427 25.40 0.31 -0.72
N ALA A 428 25.45 -0.99 -0.43
CA ALA A 428 24.79 -1.60 0.72
C ALA A 428 25.28 -0.97 2.04
N PHE A 429 26.59 -0.78 2.21
CA PHE A 429 27.16 -0.11 3.38
C PHE A 429 26.65 1.33 3.52
N LEU A 430 26.65 2.12 2.44
CA LEU A 430 26.15 3.50 2.46
C LEU A 430 24.65 3.57 2.76
N LEU A 431 23.86 2.67 2.15
CA LEU A 431 22.42 2.54 2.41
C LEU A 431 22.15 2.13 3.85
N MET A 432 22.97 1.26 4.44
CA MET A 432 22.85 0.86 5.84
C MET A 432 23.04 2.06 6.77
N VAL A 433 24.05 2.90 6.52
CA VAL A 433 24.24 4.14 7.30
C VAL A 433 23.04 5.08 7.17
N LEU A 434 22.49 5.26 5.97
CA LEU A 434 21.34 6.14 5.76
C LEU A 434 20.05 5.59 6.38
N LEU A 435 19.69 4.34 6.07
CA LEU A 435 18.40 3.74 6.40
C LEU A 435 18.34 3.20 7.84
N TYR A 436 19.44 2.67 8.37
CA TYR A 436 19.45 2.05 9.70
C TYR A 436 19.95 3.01 10.80
N LEU A 437 20.89 3.89 10.47
CA LEU A 437 21.46 4.80 11.46
C LEU A 437 20.78 6.18 11.41
N LEU A 438 20.79 6.86 10.26
CA LEU A 438 20.33 8.25 10.19
C LEU A 438 18.79 8.38 10.15
N ALA A 439 18.09 7.63 9.30
CA ALA A 439 16.64 7.75 9.17
C ALA A 439 15.90 7.47 10.50
N PRO A 440 16.22 6.38 11.23
CA PRO A 440 15.51 6.07 12.46
C PRO A 440 15.92 7.01 13.58
N THR A 441 17.19 7.40 13.69
CA THR A 441 17.60 8.39 14.72
C THR A 441 16.89 9.72 14.57
N PHE A 442 16.71 10.22 13.34
CA PHE A 442 15.98 11.45 13.09
C PHE A 442 14.48 11.32 13.35
N PHE A 443 13.86 10.21 12.90
CA PHE A 443 12.46 9.92 13.17
C PHE A 443 12.19 9.77 14.67
N PHE A 444 13.06 9.07 15.40
CA PHE A 444 12.96 8.90 16.84
C PHE A 444 13.16 10.19 17.59
N LYS A 445 14.15 11.00 17.22
CA LYS A 445 14.39 12.31 17.85
C LYS A 445 13.12 13.15 17.87
N SER A 446 12.42 13.26 16.74
CA SER A 446 11.15 14.01 16.67
C SER A 446 10.07 13.46 17.58
N TRP A 447 9.89 12.14 17.62
CA TRP A 447 8.88 11.53 18.48
C TRP A 447 9.26 11.59 19.95
N MET A 448 10.52 11.38 20.31
CA MET A 448 11.01 11.48 21.69
C MET A 448 10.86 12.90 22.23
N ASN A 449 11.11 13.92 21.41
CA ASN A 449 10.85 15.32 21.77
C ASN A 449 9.36 15.60 22.03
N ALA A 450 8.45 14.92 21.30
CA ALA A 450 7.01 15.04 21.55
C ALA A 450 6.57 14.25 22.79
N ILE A 451 7.20 13.09 23.04
CA ILE A 451 6.84 12.18 24.13
C ILE A 451 7.31 12.70 25.49
N PHE A 452 8.58 13.10 25.56
CA PHE A 452 9.26 13.50 26.78
C PHE A 452 9.39 15.02 26.86
N GLY A 453 9.59 15.52 28.07
CA GLY A 453 9.69 16.96 28.35
C GLY A 453 8.54 17.47 29.20
N ASN A 454 8.73 18.66 29.77
CA ASN A 454 7.69 19.34 30.52
C ASN A 454 6.74 20.06 29.57
N SER A 455 5.45 19.79 29.69
CA SER A 455 4.37 20.45 28.96
C SER A 455 4.31 21.93 29.35
N ASN A 456 5.11 22.77 28.71
CA ASN A 456 5.26 24.16 29.12
C ASN A 456 4.21 25.11 28.54
N PHE A 457 3.37 24.67 27.59
CA PHE A 457 2.45 25.57 26.90
C PHE A 457 1.10 24.90 26.56
N LEU A 458 0.03 25.66 26.79
CA LEU A 458 -1.30 25.57 26.13
C LEU A 458 -2.34 24.54 26.61
N LEU A 459 -2.08 23.69 27.60
CA LEU A 459 -3.16 22.83 28.12
C LEU A 459 -3.97 23.53 29.22
N ASN A 460 -4.88 24.43 28.81
CA ASN A 460 -5.96 24.92 29.69
C ASN A 460 -6.87 23.77 30.18
N LYS A 461 -6.80 22.60 29.53
CA LYS A 461 -7.48 21.35 29.91
C LYS A 461 -6.53 20.17 29.70
N LEU A 462 -6.54 19.23 30.64
CA LEU A 462 -5.83 17.95 30.47
C LEU A 462 -6.38 17.20 29.25
N PRO A 463 -5.52 16.67 28.36
CA PRO A 463 -5.96 15.90 27.22
C PRO A 463 -6.53 14.56 27.70
N MET A 464 -7.62 14.13 27.07
CA MET A 464 -8.20 12.81 27.37
C MET A 464 -7.37 11.72 26.70
N ASP A 465 -7.08 10.63 27.41
CA ASP A 465 -6.31 9.51 26.87
C ASP A 465 -7.06 8.76 25.74
N LEU A 466 -6.44 7.73 25.16
CA LEU A 466 -7.07 6.88 24.14
C LEU A 466 -8.37 6.25 24.66
N THR A 467 -9.42 6.38 23.85
CA THR A 467 -10.65 5.62 24.06
C THR A 467 -10.38 4.13 23.82
N SER A 468 -11.18 3.25 24.42
CA SER A 468 -11.05 1.80 24.21
C SER A 468 -11.13 1.41 22.74
N ARG A 469 -11.99 2.10 21.96
CA ARG A 469 -12.14 1.90 20.51
C ARG A 469 -10.86 2.25 19.75
N GLU A 470 -10.28 3.41 20.01
CA GLU A 470 -9.02 3.82 19.37
C GLU A 470 -7.89 2.86 19.73
N PHE A 471 -7.77 2.52 21.00
CA PHE A 471 -6.74 1.59 21.49
C PHE A 471 -6.84 0.22 20.80
N LEU A 472 -8.06 -0.32 20.64
CA LEU A 472 -8.28 -1.58 19.92
C LEU A 472 -7.85 -1.50 18.45
N VAL A 473 -8.15 -0.40 17.75
CA VAL A 473 -7.74 -0.23 16.34
C VAL A 473 -6.22 -0.20 16.23
N PHE A 474 -5.55 0.58 17.07
CA PHE A 474 -4.09 0.65 17.10
C PHE A 474 -3.43 -0.70 17.38
N MET A 475 -3.90 -1.39 18.44
CA MET A 475 -3.34 -2.68 18.82
C MET A 475 -3.64 -3.78 17.80
N PHE A 476 -4.78 -3.71 17.10
CA PHE A 476 -5.09 -4.64 16.02
C PHE A 476 -4.13 -4.48 14.84
N ILE A 477 -3.81 -3.25 14.44
CA ILE A 477 -2.83 -3.01 13.36
C ILE A 477 -1.44 -3.51 13.78
N ILE A 478 -1.02 -3.19 15.01
CA ILE A 478 0.26 -3.67 15.56
C ILE A 478 0.30 -5.21 15.57
N TYR A 479 -0.76 -5.86 16.05
CA TYR A 479 -0.88 -7.32 16.04
C TYR A 479 -0.73 -7.90 14.63
N LEU A 480 -1.38 -7.30 13.62
CA LEU A 480 -1.24 -7.74 12.23
C LEU A 480 0.23 -7.66 11.75
N MET A 481 0.97 -6.62 12.13
CA MET A 481 2.38 -6.47 11.74
C MET A 481 3.28 -7.58 12.30
N PHE A 482 3.00 -8.07 13.50
CA PHE A 482 3.67 -9.24 14.08
C PHE A 482 3.14 -10.55 13.48
N ALA A 483 1.83 -10.68 13.27
CA ALA A 483 1.24 -11.88 12.71
C ALA A 483 1.77 -12.18 11.29
N PHE A 484 1.86 -11.17 10.43
CA PHE A 484 2.44 -11.33 9.08
C PHE A 484 3.93 -11.66 9.11
N ALA A 485 4.64 -11.25 10.16
CA ALA A 485 6.05 -11.62 10.32
C ALA A 485 6.21 -13.12 10.54
N PHE A 486 5.31 -13.78 11.30
CA PHE A 486 5.36 -15.23 11.48
C PHE A 486 4.99 -15.99 10.22
N SER A 487 4.11 -15.42 9.39
CA SER A 487 3.65 -16.05 8.14
C SER A 487 4.46 -15.63 6.92
N TRP A 488 5.59 -14.91 7.05
CA TRP A 488 6.26 -14.31 5.89
C TRP A 488 6.70 -15.34 4.82
N GLN A 489 6.99 -16.57 5.25
CA GLN A 489 7.34 -17.68 4.36
C GLN A 489 6.21 -18.08 3.42
N SER A 490 4.94 -17.80 3.76
CA SER A 490 3.82 -18.06 2.85
C SER A 490 3.78 -17.07 1.68
N PHE A 491 4.63 -16.04 1.65
CA PHE A 491 4.78 -15.15 0.48
C PHE A 491 5.78 -15.68 -0.56
N LEU A 492 6.51 -16.75 -0.23
CA LEU A 492 7.44 -17.43 -1.13
C LEU A 492 6.77 -18.50 -2.01
N PHE A 493 5.55 -18.91 -1.69
CA PHE A 493 4.82 -20.05 -2.26
C PHE A 493 3.38 -19.67 -2.58
#